data_AF-Q75ZF5-F1
#
_entry.id   AF-Q75ZF5-F1
#
_cell.length_a   1.000
_cell.length_b   1.000
_cell.length_c   1.000
_cell.angle_alpha   90.00
_cell.angle_beta   90.00
_cell.angle_gamma   90.00
#
_symmetry.space_group_name_H-M   'P 1'
#
loop_
_entity.id
_entity.type
_entity.pdbx_description
1 polymer ?
#
loop_
_entity_poly.entity_id
_entity_poly.type
_entity_poly.pdbx_seq_one_letter_code
_entity_poly.pdbx_strand_id
1 'polypeptide(L)'
;REFTIDFSTQQSYVSSLNSIRTEISTPLEHISQGTTSVSVINHTPPGSYFAVDIRGLDVYQARFDHLRLIIEQNNLYVAGFVNTATNTFYRFSDFAHISVPGVTTVSMTTDSSYTTLQRVAALERSGMQISRHSLVSSYLALMEFS
;
A
#
# COMPACT_ATOMS: atom_id res chain seq x y z
N ARG A 1 -2.19 5.10 -11.70
CA ARG A 1 -2.44 3.68 -12.06
C ARG A 1 -3.09 3.01 -10.86
N GLU A 2 -3.85 1.93 -11.04
CA GLU A 2 -4.51 1.21 -9.95
C GLU A 2 -4.23 -0.29 -10.06
N PHE A 3 -3.97 -0.93 -8.91
CA PHE A 3 -3.69 -2.35 -8.79
C PHE A 3 -4.45 -2.94 -7.61
N THR A 4 -4.56 -4.26 -7.56
CA THR A 4 -5.15 -4.98 -6.43
C THR A 4 -4.13 -5.91 -5.80
N ILE A 5 -3.99 -5.87 -4.48
CA ILE A 5 -3.33 -6.94 -3.71
C ILE A 5 -4.41 -7.80 -3.07
N ASP A 6 -4.52 -9.04 -3.55
CA ASP A 6 -5.52 -10.00 -3.11
C ASP A 6 -4.94 -10.98 -2.09
N PHE A 7 -5.32 -10.79 -0.82
CA PHE A 7 -4.91 -11.61 0.30
C PHE A 7 -5.69 -12.93 0.43
N SER A 8 -6.57 -13.30 -0.51
CA SER A 8 -7.41 -14.50 -0.40
C SER A 8 -6.59 -15.78 -0.22
N THR A 9 -5.54 -15.94 -1.04
CA THR A 9 -4.65 -17.10 -1.02
C THR A 9 -3.19 -16.67 -1.19
N GLN A 10 -2.26 -17.58 -0.93
CA GLN A 10 -0.85 -17.32 -1.21
C GLN A 10 -0.61 -17.07 -2.71
N GLN A 11 -1.29 -17.81 -3.58
CA GLN A 11 -1.17 -17.66 -5.03
C GLN A 11 -1.67 -16.28 -5.50
N SER A 12 -2.86 -15.87 -5.06
CA SER A 12 -3.43 -14.57 -5.44
C SER A 12 -2.53 -13.42 -4.96
N TYR A 13 -2.03 -13.51 -3.73
CA TYR A 13 -1.13 -12.51 -3.17
C TYR A 13 0.17 -12.38 -3.97
N VAL A 14 0.83 -13.51 -4.26
CA VAL A 14 2.08 -13.52 -5.04
C VAL A 14 1.83 -13.03 -6.47
N SER A 15 0.72 -13.45 -7.10
CA SER A 15 0.34 -13.01 -8.45
C SER A 15 0.12 -11.50 -8.51
N SER A 16 -0.66 -10.95 -7.57
CA SER A 16 -0.87 -9.50 -7.43
C SER A 16 0.44 -8.73 -7.35
N LEU A 17 1.36 -9.17 -6.50
CA LEU A 17 2.66 -8.52 -6.34
C LEU A 17 3.50 -8.61 -7.62
N ASN A 18 3.49 -9.75 -8.30
CA ASN A 18 4.23 -9.91 -9.55
C ASN A 18 3.65 -9.04 -10.67
N SER A 19 2.33 -8.90 -10.77
CA SER A 19 1.70 -7.98 -11.71
C SER A 19 2.12 -6.53 -11.47
N ILE A 20 2.14 -6.07 -10.21
CA ILE A 20 2.62 -4.73 -9.86
C ILE A 20 4.08 -4.57 -10.28
N ARG A 21 4.96 -5.50 -9.88
CA ARG A 21 6.40 -5.45 -10.20
C ARG A 21 6.63 -5.36 -11.71
N THR A 22 5.99 -6.21 -12.50
CA THR A 22 6.14 -6.21 -13.97
C THR A 22 5.74 -4.88 -14.60
N GLU A 23 4.70 -4.22 -14.08
CA GLU A 23 4.18 -2.97 -14.63
C GLU A 23 5.01 -1.73 -14.26
N ILE A 24 5.68 -1.75 -13.10
CA ILE A 24 6.38 -0.57 -12.57
C ILE A 24 7.91 -0.69 -12.62
N SER A 25 8.46 -1.84 -13.00
CA SER A 25 9.91 -2.08 -12.97
C SER A 25 10.40 -2.89 -14.16
N THR A 26 11.69 -2.75 -14.48
CA THR A 26 12.38 -3.54 -15.51
C THR A 26 13.42 -4.46 -14.85
N PRO A 27 13.41 -5.77 -15.17
CA PRO A 27 14.39 -6.73 -14.68
C PRO A 27 15.85 -6.33 -14.96
N LEU A 28 16.74 -6.58 -14.01
CA LEU A 28 18.18 -6.50 -14.22
C LEU A 28 18.67 -7.70 -15.03
N GLU A 29 19.38 -7.43 -16.12
CA GLU A 29 19.87 -8.45 -17.06
C GLU A 29 20.70 -9.56 -16.38
N HIS A 30 21.53 -9.18 -15.41
CA HIS A 30 22.43 -10.12 -14.72
C HIS A 30 21.87 -10.74 -13.44
N ILE A 31 20.64 -10.40 -13.05
CA ILE A 31 19.98 -10.94 -11.85
C ILE A 31 18.55 -11.36 -12.20
N SER A 32 18.45 -12.26 -13.18
CA SER A 32 17.18 -12.78 -13.70
C SER A 32 17.30 -14.28 -13.97
N GLN A 33 16.35 -15.06 -13.46
CA GLN A 33 16.20 -16.50 -13.76
C GLN A 33 14.74 -16.79 -14.12
N GLY A 34 14.49 -17.11 -15.39
CA GLY A 34 13.12 -17.28 -15.91
C GLY A 34 12.32 -15.98 -15.77
N THR A 35 11.19 -16.03 -15.06
CA THR A 35 10.35 -14.86 -14.76
C THR A 35 10.56 -14.29 -13.36
N THR A 36 11.55 -14.78 -12.61
CA THR A 36 11.91 -14.28 -11.27
C THR A 36 13.19 -13.47 -11.37
N SER A 37 13.15 -12.19 -11.00
CA SER A 37 14.26 -11.25 -11.17
C SER A 37 14.35 -10.25 -10.03
N VAL A 38 15.52 -9.64 -9.89
CA VAL A 38 15.62 -8.32 -9.24
C VAL A 38 15.35 -7.27 -10.31
N SER A 39 14.41 -6.36 -10.05
CA SER A 39 13.99 -5.34 -11.02
C SER A 39 14.23 -3.94 -10.47
N VAL A 40 14.55 -3.00 -11.37
CA VAL A 40 14.70 -1.58 -11.04
C VAL A 40 13.42 -0.85 -11.42
N ILE A 41 12.92 -0.02 -10.51
CA ILE A 41 11.72 0.79 -10.75
C ILE A 41 11.94 1.68 -11.96
N ASN A 42 10.96 1.68 -12.87
CA ASN A 42 10.97 2.55 -14.03
C ASN A 42 10.83 4.00 -13.59
N HIS A 43 11.72 4.86 -14.06
CA HIS A 43 11.69 6.26 -13.72
C HIS A 43 10.35 6.89 -14.13
N THR A 44 9.74 7.61 -13.18
CA THR A 44 8.55 8.43 -13.40
C THR A 44 8.75 9.84 -12.88
N PRO A 45 8.00 10.85 -13.35
CA PRO A 45 8.06 12.20 -12.78
C PRO A 45 7.82 12.19 -11.26
N PRO A 46 8.48 13.06 -10.48
CA PRO A 46 8.19 13.22 -9.05
C PRO A 46 6.71 13.48 -8.79
N GLY A 47 6.17 12.89 -7.72
CA GLY A 47 4.75 12.93 -7.42
C GLY A 47 3.90 11.85 -8.13
N SER A 48 4.50 11.06 -9.03
CA SER A 48 3.82 9.91 -9.62
C SER A 48 3.53 8.85 -8.56
N TYR A 49 2.29 8.37 -8.55
CA TYR A 49 1.84 7.33 -7.62
C TYR A 49 1.02 6.26 -8.34
N PHE A 50 0.92 5.10 -7.69
CA PHE A 50 -0.11 4.12 -8.00
C PHE A 50 -0.95 3.83 -6.76
N ALA A 51 -2.23 3.53 -6.99
CA ALA A 51 -3.15 3.10 -5.97
C ALA A 51 -3.13 1.57 -5.86
N VAL A 52 -3.26 1.07 -4.65
CA VAL A 52 -3.41 -0.36 -4.37
C VAL A 52 -4.69 -0.60 -3.58
N ASP A 53 -5.66 -1.25 -4.21
CA ASP A 53 -6.87 -1.74 -3.58
C ASP A 53 -6.59 -3.02 -2.78
N ILE A 54 -6.95 -3.00 -1.50
CA ILE A 54 -6.80 -4.14 -0.60
C ILE A 54 -8.03 -5.04 -0.73
N ARG A 55 -7.82 -6.32 -1.05
CA ARG A 55 -8.89 -7.30 -1.26
C ARG A 55 -8.55 -8.65 -0.60
N GLY A 56 -9.55 -9.50 -0.45
CA GLY A 56 -9.35 -10.89 -0.01
C GLY A 56 -8.88 -11.05 1.44
N LEU A 57 -9.14 -10.05 2.30
CA LEU A 57 -8.87 -10.18 3.73
C LEU A 57 -9.76 -11.26 4.36
N ASP A 58 -11.04 -11.27 4.00
CA ASP A 58 -11.94 -12.41 4.14
C ASP A 58 -11.90 -13.25 2.86
N VAL A 59 -11.55 -14.53 2.98
CA VAL A 59 -11.34 -15.43 1.83
C VAL A 59 -12.67 -15.80 1.15
N TYR A 60 -13.76 -15.83 1.92
CA TYR A 60 -15.03 -16.37 1.46
C TYR A 60 -16.07 -15.28 1.16
N GLN A 61 -15.81 -14.03 1.53
CA GLN A 61 -16.75 -12.93 1.38
C GLN A 61 -16.09 -11.74 0.68
N ALA A 62 -16.82 -11.10 -0.23
CA ALA A 62 -16.46 -9.80 -0.79
C ALA A 62 -16.71 -8.70 0.26
N ARG A 63 -15.83 -8.63 1.27
CA ARG A 63 -15.86 -7.66 2.37
C ARG A 63 -14.46 -7.13 2.65
N PHE A 64 -14.42 -6.04 3.39
CA PHE A 64 -13.19 -5.35 3.78
C PHE A 64 -12.39 -4.83 2.57
N ASP A 65 -13.09 -4.13 1.68
CA ASP A 65 -12.64 -3.71 0.35
C ASP A 65 -12.68 -2.18 0.13
N HIS A 66 -12.91 -1.39 1.18
CA HIS A 66 -12.90 0.07 1.10
C HIS A 66 -11.54 0.72 1.42
N LEU A 67 -10.50 -0.08 1.62
CA LEU A 67 -9.14 0.39 1.87
C LEU A 67 -8.33 0.41 0.57
N ARG A 68 -7.76 1.57 0.28
CA ARG A 68 -6.82 1.78 -0.82
C ARG A 68 -5.56 2.46 -0.30
N LEU A 69 -4.39 1.95 -0.64
CA LEU A 69 -3.11 2.57 -0.31
C LEU A 69 -2.63 3.43 -1.49
N ILE A 70 -2.05 4.59 -1.18
CA ILE A 70 -1.42 5.46 -2.18
C ILE A 70 0.09 5.32 -2.04
N ILE A 71 0.75 4.84 -3.09
CA ILE A 71 2.17 4.50 -3.08
C ILE A 71 2.91 5.38 -4.08
N GLU A 72 3.88 6.16 -3.62
CA GLU A 72 4.77 6.93 -4.50
C GLU A 72 5.64 5.98 -5.31
N GLN A 73 5.58 6.10 -6.64
CA GLN A 73 6.04 5.03 -7.53
C GLN A 73 7.57 4.86 -7.49
N ASN A 74 8.33 5.95 -7.44
CA ASN A 74 9.78 5.91 -7.57
C ASN A 74 10.50 5.31 -6.34
N ASN A 75 9.86 5.27 -5.17
CA ASN A 75 10.46 4.82 -3.90
C ASN A 75 9.63 3.78 -3.14
N LEU A 76 8.42 3.47 -3.62
CA LEU A 76 7.45 2.56 -3.00
C LEU A 76 7.02 2.99 -1.59
N TYR A 77 7.21 4.25 -1.21
CA TYR A 77 6.72 4.76 0.05
C TYR A 77 5.21 4.92 0.04
N VAL A 78 4.57 4.53 1.13
CA VAL A 78 3.13 4.71 1.33
C VAL A 78 2.88 6.15 1.74
N ALA A 79 2.37 6.95 0.81
CA ALA A 79 2.03 8.35 1.04
C ALA A 79 0.83 8.54 1.98
N GLY A 80 0.01 7.49 2.11
CA GLY A 80 -1.14 7.44 3.00
C GLY A 80 -2.16 6.40 2.54
N PHE A 81 -3.36 6.50 3.08
CA PHE A 81 -4.46 5.57 2.76
C PHE A 81 -5.76 6.32 2.46
N VAL A 82 -6.57 5.73 1.59
CA VAL A 82 -7.89 6.21 1.20
C VAL A 82 -8.93 5.27 1.79
N ASN A 83 -9.90 5.84 2.49
CA ASN A 83 -11.17 5.21 2.75
C ASN A 83 -12.09 5.52 1.55
N THR A 84 -12.34 4.53 0.71
CA THR A 84 -13.14 4.72 -0.52
C THR A 84 -14.63 4.83 -0.22
N ALA A 85 -15.10 4.41 0.96
CA ALA A 85 -16.48 4.60 1.39
C ALA A 85 -16.77 6.08 1.74
N THR A 86 -15.82 6.77 2.37
CA THR A 86 -15.94 8.20 2.70
C THR A 86 -15.26 9.11 1.66
N ASN A 87 -14.67 8.52 0.61
CA ASN A 87 -13.91 9.20 -0.42
C ASN A 87 -12.83 10.16 0.15
N THR A 88 -12.16 9.72 1.22
CA THR A 88 -11.20 10.53 1.99
C THR A 88 -9.80 9.91 1.98
N PHE A 89 -8.81 10.70 1.58
CA PHE A 89 -7.39 10.38 1.58
C PHE A 89 -6.70 10.98 2.80
N TYR A 90 -6.28 10.12 3.73
CA TYR A 90 -5.45 10.48 4.87
C TYR A 90 -3.98 10.39 4.46
N ARG A 91 -3.36 11.55 4.26
CA ARG A 91 -2.02 11.70 3.71
C ARG A 91 -1.03 12.03 4.83
N PHE A 92 0.09 11.31 4.89
CA PHE A 92 1.17 11.64 5.84
C PHE A 92 1.78 13.01 5.54
N SER A 93 2.32 13.66 6.57
CA SER A 93 2.78 15.06 6.48
C SER A 93 3.94 15.26 5.49
N ASP A 94 4.79 14.25 5.33
CA ASP A 94 5.96 14.22 4.46
C ASP A 94 5.63 14.00 2.98
N PHE A 95 4.35 13.81 2.62
CA PHE A 95 3.89 13.58 1.24
C PHE A 95 3.01 14.71 0.70
N ALA A 96 3.26 15.94 1.12
CA ALA A 96 2.51 17.11 0.64
C ALA A 96 2.48 17.25 -0.90
N HIS A 97 3.49 16.72 -1.60
CA HIS A 97 3.61 16.72 -3.06
C HIS A 97 2.76 15.66 -3.78
N ILE A 98 2.23 14.65 -3.06
CA ILE A 98 1.35 13.64 -3.65
C ILE A 98 -0.08 14.19 -3.67
N SER A 99 -0.63 14.40 -4.87
CA SER A 99 -1.99 14.86 -5.08
C SER A 99 -2.83 13.77 -5.73
N VAL A 100 -3.92 13.38 -5.06
CA VAL A 100 -4.86 12.37 -5.56
C VAL A 100 -6.14 13.11 -5.95
N PRO A 101 -6.52 13.15 -7.24
CA PRO A 101 -7.72 13.85 -7.69
C PRO A 101 -8.98 13.08 -7.28
N GLY A 102 -10.08 13.82 -7.10
CA GLY A 102 -11.41 13.24 -6.87
C GLY A 102 -11.67 12.73 -5.45
N VAL A 103 -10.73 12.92 -4.51
CA VAL A 103 -10.87 12.54 -3.09
C VAL A 103 -10.68 13.76 -2.18
N THR A 104 -11.33 13.76 -1.02
CA THR A 104 -11.07 14.74 0.03
C THR A 104 -9.72 14.43 0.68
N THR A 105 -8.76 15.36 0.67
CA THR A 105 -7.44 15.11 1.27
C THR A 105 -7.35 15.68 2.67
N VAL A 106 -7.15 14.82 3.65
CA VAL A 106 -6.79 15.17 5.03
C VAL A 106 -5.26 15.10 5.14
N SER A 107 -4.61 16.25 5.30
CA SER A 107 -3.17 16.30 5.56
C SER A 107 -2.92 16.07 7.05
N MET A 108 -2.43 14.87 7.38
CA MET A 108 -2.14 14.50 8.76
C MET A 108 -0.91 15.25 9.29
N THR A 109 -0.81 15.36 10.62
CA THR A 109 0.38 15.90 11.29
C THR A 109 1.50 14.87 11.44
N THR A 110 1.17 13.59 11.30
CA THR A 110 2.09 12.46 11.48
C THR A 110 2.86 12.20 10.18
N ASP A 111 4.18 12.03 10.27
CA ASP A 111 5.02 11.60 9.15
C ASP A 111 5.01 10.06 8.98
N SER A 112 5.45 9.61 7.80
CA SER A 112 5.44 8.18 7.44
C SER A 112 6.58 7.34 8.04
N SER A 113 7.51 7.95 8.80
CA SER A 113 8.72 7.25 9.23
C SER A 113 8.39 6.10 10.19
N TYR A 114 9.13 5.00 10.07
CA TYR A 114 9.00 3.89 11.01
C TYR A 114 9.28 4.31 12.46
N THR A 115 10.07 5.35 12.71
CA THR A 115 10.31 5.87 14.06
C THR A 115 9.03 6.48 14.64
N THR A 116 8.38 7.36 13.88
CA THR A 116 7.13 8.00 14.30
C THR A 116 6.01 6.97 14.44
N LEU A 117 5.85 6.08 13.45
CA LEU A 117 4.79 5.06 13.47
C LEU A 117 4.95 4.07 14.62
N GLN A 118 6.17 3.58 14.91
CA GLN A 118 6.40 2.69 16.06
C GLN A 118 6.13 3.40 17.40
N ARG A 119 6.51 4.68 17.51
CA ARG A 119 6.25 5.49 18.71
C ARG A 119 4.76 5.69 18.95
N VAL A 120 4.00 6.04 17.91
CA VAL A 120 2.55 6.29 18.01
C VAL A 120 1.77 4.99 18.22
N ALA A 121 2.17 3.91 17.56
CA ALA A 121 1.54 2.60 17.71
C ALA A 121 1.93 1.87 19.02
N ALA A 122 2.94 2.37 19.74
CA ALA A 122 3.57 1.69 20.88
C ALA A 122 3.96 0.23 20.54
N LEU A 123 4.49 0.02 19.34
CA LEU A 123 4.77 -1.30 18.77
C LEU A 123 6.07 -1.27 17.96
N GLU A 124 7.06 -2.06 18.34
CA GLU A 124 8.28 -2.25 17.54
C GLU A 124 8.03 -3.20 16.36
N ARG A 125 8.74 -2.98 15.25
CA ARG A 125 8.67 -3.87 14.08
C ARG A 125 9.35 -5.22 14.32
N SER A 126 10.42 -5.22 15.12
CA SER A 126 11.11 -6.46 15.48
C SER A 126 10.20 -7.29 16.39
N GLY A 127 9.79 -8.47 15.93
CA GLY A 127 8.83 -9.31 16.65
C GLY A 127 7.35 -8.96 16.44
N MET A 128 7.04 -7.97 15.58
CA MET A 128 5.66 -7.66 15.20
C MET A 128 5.01 -8.86 14.51
N GLN A 129 3.84 -9.27 14.98
CA GLN A 129 3.08 -10.37 14.43
C GLN A 129 2.09 -9.87 13.38
N ILE A 130 2.10 -10.48 12.20
CA ILE A 130 1.12 -10.21 11.13
C ILE A 130 0.43 -11.53 10.79
N SER A 131 -0.89 -11.54 10.95
CA SER A 131 -1.77 -12.64 10.59
C SER A 131 -2.96 -12.12 9.77
N ARG A 132 -3.72 -13.01 9.14
CA ARG A 132 -4.98 -12.62 8.49
C ARG A 132 -5.91 -11.89 9.47
N HIS A 133 -6.00 -12.36 10.71
CA HIS A 133 -6.81 -11.74 11.75
C HIS A 133 -6.36 -10.32 12.05
N SER A 134 -5.06 -10.10 12.28
CA SER A 134 -4.55 -8.76 12.57
C SER A 134 -4.70 -7.81 11.37
N LEU A 135 -4.62 -8.30 10.13
CA LEU A 135 -4.89 -7.47 8.94
C LEU A 135 -6.35 -7.02 8.85
N VAL A 136 -7.31 -7.87 9.22
CA VAL A 136 -8.73 -7.47 9.31
C VAL A 136 -8.91 -6.42 10.40
N SER A 137 -8.29 -6.58 11.56
CA SER A 137 -8.31 -5.56 12.63
C SER A 137 -7.69 -4.25 12.17
N SER A 138 -6.55 -4.29 11.47
CA SER A 138 -5.92 -3.09 10.90
C SER A 138 -6.79 -2.41 9.84
N TYR A 139 -7.48 -3.18 8.99
CA TYR A 139 -8.44 -2.63 8.04
C TYR A 139 -9.53 -1.84 8.78
N LEU A 140 -10.13 -2.43 9.82
CA LEU A 140 -11.19 -1.78 10.59
C LEU A 140 -10.69 -0.49 11.25
N ALA A 141 -9.52 -0.52 11.88
CA ALA A 141 -8.92 0.66 12.50
C ALA A 141 -8.69 1.80 11.51
N LEU A 142 -8.28 1.50 10.26
CA LEU A 142 -8.10 2.51 9.22
C LEU A 142 -9.42 3.03 8.65
N MET A 143 -10.47 2.21 8.60
CA MET A 143 -11.79 2.65 8.14
C MET A 143 -12.54 3.47 9.20
N GLU A 144 -12.26 3.24 10.48
CA GLU A 144 -12.81 3.99 11.62
C GLU A 144 -11.99 5.23 11.97
N PHE A 145 -10.81 5.41 11.37
CA PHE A 145 -9.96 6.58 11.60
C PHE A 145 -10.66 7.86 11.15
N SER A 146 -10.75 8.85 12.03
CA SER A 146 -11.42 10.14 11.80
C SER A 146 -10.51 11.32 12.07
#